data_AF-A0A957FTQ5-F1
#
_entry.id   AF-A0A957FTQ5-F1
#
_cell.length_a   1.000
_cell.length_b   1.000
_cell.length_c   1.000
_cell.angle_alpha   90.00
_cell.angle_beta   90.00
_cell.angle_gamma   90.00
#
_symmetry.space_group_name_H-M   'P 1'
#
loop_
_entity.id
_entity.type
_entity.pdbx_description
1 polymer ?
#
loop_
_entity_poly.entity_id
_entity_poly.type
_entity_poly.pdbx_seq_one_letter_code
_entity_poly.pdbx_strand_id
1 'polypeptide(L)'
;CCQNTATEHNMMEKLMVDSLVTWAKYYKVDSFRFDLMGHHMKSNMLNVRAALDALTLENDGVDGSAIYLYGEGWNFGEVVNNTRGENATQLNMAGTGIGTFSDRLRDAVRGPGPFNSGDSLQQQGFVNGLYYDPNPWQASVSTEAEQKDRLLLLADQIRVGLAGNLADYEFVDRNGNLVTGDQVDYNGSPAGYTEDPQEVVTYVSKHDNQTLYDINAYAIPTTTLMTDRIRIQHLGLSIVSLGQGIHFFHAGSDMLRSKSLDRDSYDSGDWYNVLDFSYEETGWGRGLPRQDTNGSNWYLMEPRLADANLMPESADIVYSKELFKEWMQIRTSTPLFSLETKQDVMERMAFHNTGPDQVPGVIVMSLSDMVDGADLDPRHESVVVVFNATDEAQSLTITETVGMGYVLHPVQQASLDTVVQGATFDTASGTFDVPARTTAVFIVQEPYAELVVTESGTMVENGVSAIDFMSTTVGTQVVKTFTVSNTGTSVLNLSDLTVTGDGFSLVDFGNTAVAPGTATTFQIVLDADMASSYDATVSFVHNGDITTTPFTFDVMGEVVTEPVTEYKTFLPLVFKNN
;
A
#
# COMPACT_ATOMS: atom_id res chain seq x y z
N CYS A 1 -17.78 13.98 -22.96
CA CYS A 1 -16.63 14.80 -23.39
C CYS A 1 -16.57 14.94 -24.92
N CYS A 2 -16.61 13.82 -25.66
CA CYS A 2 -16.47 13.77 -27.12
C CYS A 2 -17.64 12.99 -27.76
N GLN A 3 -17.36 12.04 -28.65
CA GLN A 3 -18.35 11.12 -29.23
C GLN A 3 -18.46 9.85 -28.38
N ASN A 4 -19.61 9.69 -27.70
CA ASN A 4 -19.87 8.47 -26.92
C ASN A 4 -19.86 7.23 -27.83
N THR A 5 -19.28 6.14 -27.33
CA THR A 5 -19.34 4.83 -28.00
C THR A 5 -20.61 4.08 -27.59
N ALA A 6 -20.98 3.04 -28.34
CA ALA A 6 -22.17 2.23 -28.08
C ALA A 6 -21.75 0.76 -27.88
N THR A 7 -21.30 0.41 -26.68
CA THR A 7 -20.81 -0.94 -26.36
C THR A 7 -21.93 -1.97 -26.24
N GLU A 8 -23.18 -1.53 -26.19
CA GLU A 8 -24.36 -2.36 -26.39
C GLU A 8 -24.46 -2.95 -27.82
N HIS A 9 -23.69 -2.45 -28.79
CA HIS A 9 -23.63 -3.02 -30.13
C HIS A 9 -22.51 -4.06 -30.25
N ASN A 10 -22.85 -5.26 -30.75
CA ASN A 10 -21.97 -6.44 -30.82
C ASN A 10 -20.56 -6.18 -31.37
N MET A 11 -20.42 -5.37 -32.43
CA MET A 11 -19.09 -5.14 -33.02
C MET A 11 -18.24 -4.16 -32.21
N MET A 12 -18.86 -3.27 -31.44
CA MET A 12 -18.14 -2.40 -30.52
C MET A 12 -17.71 -3.18 -29.28
N GLU A 13 -18.58 -4.04 -28.73
CA GLU A 13 -18.19 -4.98 -27.67
C GLU A 13 -17.04 -5.88 -28.11
N LYS A 14 -17.14 -6.48 -29.30
CA LYS A 14 -16.06 -7.31 -29.84
C LYS A 14 -14.75 -6.55 -29.93
N LEU A 15 -14.77 -5.33 -30.46
CA LEU A 15 -13.57 -4.48 -30.55
C LEU A 15 -12.96 -4.23 -29.17
N MET A 16 -13.79 -3.94 -28.17
CA MET A 16 -13.35 -3.74 -26.80
C MET A 16 -12.67 -5.01 -26.25
N VAL A 17 -13.33 -6.17 -26.30
CA VAL A 17 -12.79 -7.45 -25.80
C VAL A 17 -11.50 -7.83 -26.52
N ASP A 18 -11.48 -7.80 -27.86
CA ASP A 18 -10.30 -8.15 -28.67
C ASP A 18 -9.11 -7.23 -28.34
N SER A 19 -9.37 -5.94 -28.09
CA SER A 19 -8.33 -4.98 -27.72
C SER A 19 -7.71 -5.33 -26.38
N LEU A 20 -8.50 -5.63 -25.35
CA LEU A 20 -7.98 -5.97 -24.02
C LEU A 20 -7.18 -7.27 -24.04
N VAL A 21 -7.67 -8.31 -24.72
CA VAL A 21 -6.94 -9.57 -24.90
C VAL A 21 -5.61 -9.33 -25.61
N THR A 22 -5.57 -8.43 -26.59
CA THR A 22 -4.32 -8.07 -27.29
C THR A 22 -3.32 -7.42 -26.33
N TRP A 23 -3.75 -6.46 -25.50
CA TRP A 23 -2.89 -5.82 -24.50
C TRP A 23 -2.38 -6.82 -23.45
N ALA A 24 -3.26 -7.66 -22.91
CA ALA A 24 -2.87 -8.69 -21.95
C ALA A 24 -1.86 -9.67 -22.57
N LYS A 25 -2.18 -10.27 -23.71
CA LYS A 25 -1.37 -11.32 -24.32
C LYS A 25 -0.01 -10.82 -24.84
N TYR A 26 0.01 -9.69 -25.55
CA TYR A 26 1.22 -9.26 -26.26
C TYR A 26 2.04 -8.21 -25.51
N TYR A 27 1.41 -7.47 -24.60
CA TYR A 27 2.08 -6.43 -23.81
C TYR A 27 2.15 -6.75 -22.32
N LYS A 28 1.59 -7.89 -21.89
CA LYS A 28 1.67 -8.39 -20.51
C LYS A 28 1.13 -7.37 -19.50
N VAL A 29 0.03 -6.70 -19.87
CA VAL A 29 -0.64 -5.74 -18.98
C VAL A 29 -1.38 -6.50 -17.88
N ASP A 30 -1.06 -6.19 -16.63
CA ASP A 30 -1.59 -6.89 -15.44
C ASP A 30 -2.91 -6.31 -14.91
N SER A 31 -3.33 -5.14 -15.39
CA SER A 31 -4.60 -4.53 -14.96
C SER A 31 -5.14 -3.51 -15.95
N PHE A 32 -6.47 -3.38 -16.00
CA PHE A 32 -7.16 -2.39 -16.83
C PHE A 32 -8.08 -1.50 -15.98
N ARG A 33 -7.87 -0.19 -16.09
CA ARG A 33 -8.77 0.86 -15.59
C ARG A 33 -9.68 1.33 -16.71
N PHE A 34 -10.99 1.15 -16.56
CA PHE A 34 -12.00 1.63 -17.49
C PHE A 34 -12.40 3.09 -17.18
N ASP A 35 -12.07 3.98 -18.11
CA ASP A 35 -12.55 5.37 -18.12
C ASP A 35 -14.07 5.40 -18.29
N LEU A 36 -14.75 6.19 -17.45
CA LEU A 36 -16.22 6.30 -17.45
C LEU A 36 -16.94 4.95 -17.61
N MET A 37 -16.50 3.93 -16.85
CA MET A 37 -17.02 2.55 -16.92
C MET A 37 -18.55 2.48 -16.89
N GLY A 38 -19.22 3.39 -16.19
CA GLY A 38 -20.69 3.51 -16.18
C GLY A 38 -21.33 3.76 -17.55
N HIS A 39 -20.59 4.08 -18.61
CA HIS A 39 -21.08 4.18 -20.00
C HIS A 39 -21.00 2.85 -20.78
N HIS A 40 -20.47 1.80 -20.17
CA HIS A 40 -20.47 0.44 -20.71
C HIS A 40 -21.60 -0.40 -20.10
N MET A 41 -22.04 -1.46 -20.79
CA MET A 41 -23.00 -2.41 -20.19
C MET A 41 -22.28 -3.28 -19.16
N LYS A 42 -22.96 -3.64 -18.06
CA LYS A 42 -22.46 -4.64 -17.11
C LYS A 42 -22.08 -5.94 -17.81
N SER A 43 -22.90 -6.39 -18.75
CA SER A 43 -22.62 -7.59 -19.56
C SER A 43 -21.32 -7.49 -20.34
N ASN A 44 -20.97 -6.30 -20.85
CA ASN A 44 -19.71 -6.09 -21.56
C ASN A 44 -18.52 -6.31 -20.63
N MET A 45 -18.60 -5.81 -19.39
CA MET A 45 -17.55 -5.96 -18.38
C MET A 45 -17.37 -7.42 -17.96
N LEU A 46 -18.47 -8.16 -17.78
CA LEU A 46 -18.43 -9.60 -17.48
C LEU A 46 -17.84 -10.41 -18.65
N ASN A 47 -18.16 -10.03 -19.90
CA ASN A 47 -17.57 -10.66 -21.08
C ASN A 47 -16.07 -10.39 -21.20
N VAL A 48 -15.61 -9.17 -20.83
CA VAL A 48 -14.19 -8.85 -20.72
C VAL A 48 -13.50 -9.72 -19.66
N ARG A 49 -14.07 -9.81 -18.46
CA ARG A 49 -13.54 -10.65 -17.37
C ARG A 49 -13.36 -12.08 -17.82
N ALA A 50 -14.41 -12.69 -18.38
CA ALA A 50 -14.37 -14.06 -18.88
C ALA A 50 -13.34 -14.27 -20.01
N ALA A 51 -13.17 -13.28 -20.90
CA ALA A 51 -12.17 -13.37 -21.97
C ALA A 51 -10.73 -13.28 -21.45
N LEU A 52 -10.48 -12.49 -20.40
CA LEU A 52 -9.17 -12.42 -19.75
C LEU A 52 -8.89 -13.69 -18.95
N ASP A 53 -9.86 -14.22 -18.19
CA ASP A 53 -9.71 -15.46 -17.41
C ASP A 53 -9.35 -16.68 -18.25
N ALA A 54 -9.69 -16.66 -19.54
CA ALA A 54 -9.36 -17.73 -20.48
C ALA A 54 -7.87 -17.74 -20.89
N LEU A 55 -7.11 -16.69 -20.60
CA LEU A 55 -5.68 -16.60 -20.94
C LEU A 55 -4.84 -17.38 -19.93
N THR A 56 -3.94 -18.23 -20.40
CA THR A 56 -3.08 -19.05 -19.53
C THR A 56 -1.60 -18.86 -19.81
N LEU A 57 -0.75 -19.14 -18.81
CA LEU A 57 0.70 -19.09 -18.98
C LEU A 57 1.18 -20.01 -20.11
N GLU A 58 0.58 -21.19 -20.25
CA GLU A 58 0.93 -22.16 -21.29
C GLU A 58 0.63 -21.67 -22.71
N ASN A 59 -0.57 -21.10 -22.93
CA ASN A 59 -1.05 -20.79 -24.29
C ASN A 59 -0.83 -19.33 -24.69
N ASP A 60 -0.80 -18.43 -23.72
CA ASP A 60 -0.81 -16.98 -23.92
C ASP A 60 0.37 -16.29 -23.24
N GLY A 61 1.08 -16.99 -22.35
CA GLY A 61 2.21 -16.46 -21.60
C GLY A 61 1.79 -15.39 -20.59
N VAL A 62 0.55 -15.45 -20.09
CA VAL A 62 0.02 -14.62 -18.98
C VAL A 62 -0.95 -15.44 -18.15
N ASP A 63 -0.97 -15.25 -16.84
CA ASP A 63 -2.08 -15.72 -16.00
C ASP A 63 -3.22 -14.70 -16.08
N GLY A 64 -4.23 -15.01 -16.89
CA GLY A 64 -5.36 -14.13 -17.09
C GLY A 64 -6.23 -13.95 -15.85
N SER A 65 -6.26 -14.94 -14.96
CA SER A 65 -7.04 -14.89 -13.72
C SER A 65 -6.50 -13.87 -12.72
N ALA A 66 -5.19 -13.58 -12.78
CA ALA A 66 -4.53 -12.57 -11.96
C ALA A 66 -4.71 -11.12 -12.46
N ILE A 67 -5.23 -10.92 -13.69
CA ILE A 67 -5.40 -9.57 -14.25
C ILE A 67 -6.52 -8.85 -13.50
N TYR A 68 -6.26 -7.68 -12.92
CA TYR A 68 -7.28 -6.93 -12.18
C TYR A 68 -8.08 -5.95 -13.06
N LEU A 69 -9.41 -5.90 -12.90
CA LEU A 69 -10.30 -4.99 -13.62
C LEU A 69 -10.95 -3.99 -12.67
N TYR A 70 -10.91 -2.71 -13.03
CA TYR A 70 -11.62 -1.68 -12.27
C TYR A 70 -11.98 -0.47 -13.13
N GLY A 71 -12.81 0.44 -12.63
CA GLY A 71 -13.17 1.63 -13.39
C GLY A 71 -14.01 2.67 -12.68
N GLU A 72 -14.46 3.64 -13.46
CA GLU A 72 -15.32 4.74 -13.00
C GLU A 72 -16.79 4.41 -13.16
N GLY A 73 -17.38 3.81 -12.13
CA GLY A 73 -18.78 3.40 -12.11
C GLY A 73 -19.80 4.54 -11.93
N TRP A 74 -19.51 5.75 -12.43
CA TRP A 74 -20.38 6.92 -12.27
C TRP A 74 -21.70 6.79 -13.05
N ASN A 75 -22.81 7.21 -12.45
CA ASN A 75 -24.15 7.11 -13.03
C ASN A 75 -24.65 8.47 -13.54
N PHE A 76 -24.41 8.80 -14.81
CA PHE A 76 -24.85 10.06 -15.42
C PHE A 76 -25.03 9.93 -16.95
N GLY A 77 -25.49 11.00 -17.62
CA GLY A 77 -25.59 11.04 -19.08
C GLY A 77 -26.79 10.27 -19.63
N GLU A 78 -26.68 9.75 -20.86
CA GLU A 78 -27.73 9.02 -21.56
C GLU A 78 -27.97 7.59 -21.05
N VAL A 79 -27.00 7.05 -20.31
CA VAL A 79 -27.03 5.70 -19.71
C VAL A 79 -27.66 5.69 -18.33
N VAL A 80 -27.89 6.86 -17.73
CA VAL A 80 -28.32 7.01 -16.33
C VAL A 80 -29.50 6.11 -15.98
N ASN A 81 -29.45 5.47 -14.82
CA ASN A 81 -30.52 4.60 -14.31
C ASN A 81 -30.93 3.52 -15.30
N ASN A 82 -29.93 2.87 -15.93
CA ASN A 82 -30.12 1.78 -16.88
C ASN A 82 -30.92 2.15 -18.14
N THR A 83 -30.97 3.42 -18.53
CA THR A 83 -31.82 3.90 -19.65
C THR A 83 -31.48 3.21 -20.99
N ARG A 84 -30.24 2.72 -21.15
CA ARG A 84 -29.77 2.01 -22.35
C ARG A 84 -29.53 0.51 -22.14
N GLY A 85 -29.90 -0.02 -20.98
CA GLY A 85 -29.51 -1.34 -20.49
C GLY A 85 -28.83 -1.23 -19.13
N GLU A 86 -28.66 -2.36 -18.43
CA GLU A 86 -27.94 -2.39 -17.16
C GLU A 86 -26.48 -2.00 -17.37
N ASN A 87 -26.13 -0.77 -17.00
CA ASN A 87 -24.82 -0.19 -17.22
C ASN A 87 -23.87 -0.47 -16.03
N ALA A 88 -22.56 -0.42 -16.24
CA ALA A 88 -21.55 -0.80 -15.26
C ALA A 88 -21.30 0.31 -14.21
N THR A 89 -22.34 0.66 -13.45
CA THR A 89 -22.28 1.62 -12.33
C THR A 89 -21.77 0.96 -11.05
N GLN A 90 -21.35 1.76 -10.05
CA GLN A 90 -20.94 1.27 -8.73
C GLN A 90 -21.91 0.24 -8.14
N LEU A 91 -23.22 0.56 -8.11
CA LEU A 91 -24.25 -0.33 -7.59
C LEU A 91 -24.42 -1.59 -8.44
N ASN A 92 -24.43 -1.46 -9.77
CA ASN A 92 -24.65 -2.61 -10.65
C ASN A 92 -23.43 -3.55 -10.71
N MET A 93 -22.23 -3.06 -10.39
CA MET A 93 -20.98 -3.84 -10.41
C MET A 93 -20.69 -4.57 -9.10
N ALA A 94 -21.46 -4.32 -8.03
CA ALA A 94 -21.38 -5.10 -6.81
C ALA A 94 -21.62 -6.60 -7.07
N GLY A 95 -20.83 -7.46 -6.45
CA GLY A 95 -20.87 -8.92 -6.60
C GLY A 95 -20.26 -9.46 -7.90
N THR A 96 -19.55 -8.64 -8.67
CA THR A 96 -18.92 -9.05 -9.95
C THR A 96 -17.42 -9.30 -9.85
N GLY A 97 -16.77 -8.88 -8.77
CA GLY A 97 -15.31 -8.88 -8.63
C GLY A 97 -14.59 -7.82 -9.48
N ILE A 98 -15.31 -6.87 -10.07
CA ILE A 98 -14.75 -5.76 -10.85
C ILE A 98 -14.79 -4.47 -10.02
N GLY A 99 -13.62 -3.88 -9.79
CA GLY A 99 -13.45 -2.73 -8.93
C GLY A 99 -14.11 -1.44 -9.44
N THR A 100 -14.53 -0.58 -8.52
CA THR A 100 -14.96 0.78 -8.83
C THR A 100 -14.32 1.79 -7.88
N PHE A 101 -13.97 2.96 -8.42
CA PHE A 101 -13.53 4.07 -7.58
C PHE A 101 -14.63 4.46 -6.58
N SER A 102 -14.30 4.54 -5.29
CA SER A 102 -15.20 5.10 -4.26
C SER A 102 -14.93 6.59 -4.08
N ASP A 103 -15.93 7.39 -4.41
CA ASP A 103 -16.03 8.82 -4.19
C ASP A 103 -16.46 9.19 -2.76
N ARG A 104 -16.95 8.21 -1.97
CA ARG A 104 -17.42 8.40 -0.58
C ARG A 104 -16.29 8.79 0.36
N LEU A 105 -15.35 7.86 0.58
CA LEU A 105 -14.17 8.07 1.43
C LEU A 105 -13.38 9.27 0.93
N ARG A 106 -13.25 9.36 -0.37
CA ARG A 106 -12.57 10.42 -1.08
C ARG A 106 -13.02 11.82 -0.63
N ASP A 107 -14.32 12.11 -0.72
CA ASP A 107 -14.88 13.42 -0.35
C ASP A 107 -14.91 13.60 1.16
N ALA A 108 -15.20 12.54 1.91
CA ALA A 108 -15.24 12.60 3.36
C ALA A 108 -13.88 12.96 3.98
N VAL A 109 -12.79 12.41 3.45
CA VAL A 109 -11.43 12.73 3.88
C VAL A 109 -11.07 14.17 3.51
N ARG A 110 -11.11 14.51 2.22
CA ARG A 110 -10.51 15.76 1.74
C ARG A 110 -11.40 17.00 1.88
N GLY A 111 -12.72 16.84 2.04
CA GLY A 111 -13.66 17.95 2.10
C GLY A 111 -14.27 18.28 0.74
N PRO A 112 -13.78 19.28 -0.01
CA PRO A 112 -14.48 19.74 -1.20
C PRO A 112 -14.63 18.59 -2.20
N GLY A 113 -15.86 18.41 -2.65
CA GLY A 113 -16.19 17.51 -3.74
C GLY A 113 -15.77 18.09 -5.10
N PRO A 114 -15.82 17.27 -6.16
CA PRO A 114 -15.31 17.63 -7.48
C PRO A 114 -16.08 18.78 -8.16
N PHE A 115 -17.29 19.09 -7.69
CA PHE A 115 -18.14 20.16 -8.25
C PHE A 115 -18.08 21.46 -7.44
N ASN A 116 -17.33 21.50 -6.34
CA ASN A 116 -17.12 22.74 -5.59
C ASN A 116 -16.36 23.76 -6.45
N SER A 117 -16.80 25.01 -6.37
CA SER A 117 -16.20 26.16 -7.06
C SER A 117 -16.46 27.45 -6.28
N GLY A 118 -15.72 28.51 -6.60
CA GLY A 118 -15.72 29.74 -5.82
C GLY A 118 -15.43 29.46 -4.34
N ASP A 119 -16.06 30.20 -3.45
CA ASP A 119 -15.76 30.13 -2.01
C ASP A 119 -15.97 28.73 -1.41
N SER A 120 -16.84 27.91 -2.01
CA SER A 120 -17.11 26.54 -1.55
C SER A 120 -15.93 25.58 -1.72
N LEU A 121 -14.87 25.96 -2.47
CA LEU A 121 -13.60 25.21 -2.47
C LEU A 121 -12.91 25.19 -1.11
N GLN A 122 -13.27 26.12 -0.22
CA GLN A 122 -12.73 26.19 1.14
C GLN A 122 -13.49 25.26 2.11
N GLN A 123 -14.44 24.45 1.64
CA GLN A 123 -15.12 23.48 2.48
C GLN A 123 -14.13 22.49 3.10
N GLN A 124 -14.27 22.24 4.40
CA GLN A 124 -13.41 21.29 5.10
C GLN A 124 -14.02 19.88 5.14
N GLY A 125 -13.14 18.89 5.19
CA GLY A 125 -13.43 17.48 5.42
C GLY A 125 -12.81 16.98 6.71
N PHE A 126 -12.71 15.67 6.86
CA PHE A 126 -12.26 15.02 8.09
C PHE A 126 -10.83 15.40 8.49
N VAL A 127 -9.88 15.48 7.55
CA VAL A 127 -8.46 15.66 7.90
C VAL A 127 -8.00 17.10 7.98
N ASN A 128 -8.78 18.07 7.46
CA ASN A 128 -8.32 19.44 7.24
C ASN A 128 -9.10 20.50 8.02
N GLY A 129 -9.70 20.14 9.15
CA GLY A 129 -10.11 21.10 10.18
C GLY A 129 -11.62 21.31 10.36
N LEU A 130 -12.49 20.52 9.71
CA LEU A 130 -13.93 20.67 9.94
C LEU A 130 -14.23 20.50 11.44
N TYR A 131 -14.96 21.46 12.04
CA TYR A 131 -15.28 21.55 13.47
C TYR A 131 -14.11 21.85 14.42
N TYR A 132 -12.99 21.13 14.34
CA TYR A 132 -11.90 21.26 15.33
C TYR A 132 -10.88 22.37 14.99
N ASP A 133 -10.73 22.75 13.72
CA ASP A 133 -9.84 23.83 13.27
C ASP A 133 -10.47 24.57 12.07
N PRO A 134 -11.65 25.22 12.26
CA PRO A 134 -12.43 25.72 11.15
C PRO A 134 -11.76 26.92 10.49
N ASN A 135 -11.62 26.88 9.17
CA ASN A 135 -11.13 28.04 8.42
C ASN A 135 -12.17 29.18 8.43
N PRO A 136 -11.77 30.43 8.11
CA PRO A 136 -12.67 31.58 8.19
C PRO A 136 -13.94 31.45 7.35
N TRP A 137 -13.87 30.76 6.20
CA TRP A 137 -15.04 30.53 5.36
C TRP A 137 -15.99 29.53 6.01
N GLN A 138 -15.49 28.36 6.44
CA GLN A 138 -16.28 27.33 7.10
C GLN A 138 -17.01 27.87 8.33
N ALA A 139 -16.30 28.64 9.16
CA ALA A 139 -16.86 29.31 10.34
C ALA A 139 -17.94 30.37 9.99
N SER A 140 -17.88 30.95 8.79
CA SER A 140 -18.85 31.97 8.35
C SER A 140 -20.15 31.39 7.78
N VAL A 141 -20.12 30.16 7.26
CA VAL A 141 -21.24 29.54 6.54
C VAL A 141 -21.97 28.45 7.33
N SER A 142 -21.43 28.03 8.48
CA SER A 142 -22.00 26.96 9.29
C SER A 142 -21.73 27.15 10.78
N THR A 143 -22.70 26.77 11.60
CA THR A 143 -22.57 26.75 13.06
C THR A 143 -21.71 25.58 13.52
N GLU A 144 -21.13 25.66 14.72
CA GLU A 144 -20.35 24.58 15.32
C GLU A 144 -21.13 23.26 15.39
N ALA A 145 -22.43 23.30 15.69
CA ALA A 145 -23.28 22.11 15.72
C ALA A 145 -23.45 21.47 14.34
N GLU A 146 -23.63 22.27 13.28
CA GLU A 146 -23.70 21.78 11.89
C GLU A 146 -22.35 21.21 11.44
N GLN A 147 -21.25 21.85 11.81
CA GLN A 147 -19.90 21.35 11.52
C GLN A 147 -19.63 20.02 12.22
N LYS A 148 -20.02 19.90 13.50
CA LYS A 148 -19.89 18.65 14.26
C LYS A 148 -20.71 17.53 13.63
N ASP A 149 -22.00 17.75 13.36
CA ASP A 149 -22.84 16.72 12.73
C ASP A 149 -22.28 16.29 11.37
N ARG A 150 -21.81 17.26 10.56
CA ARG A 150 -21.16 16.94 9.28
C ARG A 150 -19.89 16.14 9.50
N LEU A 151 -19.00 16.53 10.40
CA LEU A 151 -17.75 15.80 10.69
C LEU A 151 -18.03 14.36 11.11
N LEU A 152 -19.03 14.16 11.96
CA LEU A 152 -19.43 12.83 12.40
C LEU A 152 -20.02 11.98 11.26
N LEU A 153 -20.78 12.59 10.33
CA LEU A 153 -21.22 11.91 9.10
C LEU A 153 -20.03 11.50 8.23
N LEU A 154 -19.05 12.40 8.06
CA LEU A 154 -17.84 12.09 7.30
C LEU A 154 -17.06 10.94 7.95
N ALA A 155 -17.00 10.89 9.28
CA ALA A 155 -16.39 9.78 10.00
C ALA A 155 -17.10 8.45 9.72
N ASP A 156 -18.43 8.41 9.69
CA ASP A 156 -19.21 7.21 9.32
C ASP A 156 -18.93 6.78 7.87
N GLN A 157 -18.87 7.73 6.93
CA GLN A 157 -18.51 7.45 5.53
C GLN A 157 -17.08 6.90 5.39
N ILE A 158 -16.13 7.40 6.19
CA ILE A 158 -14.76 6.90 6.22
C ILE A 158 -14.69 5.50 6.82
N ARG A 159 -15.43 5.21 7.90
CA ARG A 159 -15.54 3.86 8.47
C ARG A 159 -16.02 2.85 7.43
N VAL A 160 -17.06 3.19 6.66
CA VAL A 160 -17.53 2.36 5.55
C VAL A 160 -16.43 2.15 4.51
N GLY A 161 -15.73 3.22 4.10
CA GLY A 161 -14.63 3.11 3.14
C GLY A 161 -13.43 2.28 3.65
N LEU A 162 -13.08 2.38 4.94
CA LEU A 162 -12.05 1.59 5.59
C LEU A 162 -12.42 0.09 5.62
N ALA A 163 -13.70 -0.23 5.76
CA ALA A 163 -14.21 -1.61 5.74
C ALA A 163 -14.48 -2.15 4.32
N GLY A 164 -13.72 -1.69 3.31
CA GLY A 164 -13.87 -2.18 1.93
C GLY A 164 -15.13 -1.64 1.22
N ASN A 165 -15.75 -0.59 1.76
CA ASN A 165 -16.97 0.04 1.24
C ASN A 165 -18.15 -0.93 1.08
N LEU A 166 -18.15 -1.97 1.92
CA LEU A 166 -19.13 -3.06 1.95
C LEU A 166 -20.52 -2.55 2.29
N ALA A 167 -21.52 -2.98 1.52
CA ALA A 167 -22.92 -2.61 1.76
C ALA A 167 -23.41 -3.09 3.13
N ASP A 168 -23.05 -4.32 3.52
CA ASP A 168 -23.60 -4.99 4.70
C ASP A 168 -22.72 -4.86 5.95
N TYR A 169 -21.66 -4.06 5.93
CA TYR A 169 -20.78 -3.94 7.10
C TYR A 169 -21.49 -3.19 8.23
N GLU A 170 -21.65 -3.85 9.37
CA GLU A 170 -22.41 -3.34 10.51
C GLU A 170 -21.51 -2.56 11.48
N PHE A 171 -21.95 -1.36 11.88
CA PHE A 171 -21.30 -0.59 12.94
C PHE A 171 -22.29 0.39 13.60
N VAL A 172 -21.88 0.98 14.72
CA VAL A 172 -22.68 2.02 15.40
C VAL A 172 -22.42 3.38 14.73
N ASP A 173 -23.45 3.99 14.17
CA ASP A 173 -23.38 5.30 13.50
C ASP A 173 -23.20 6.47 14.49
N ARG A 174 -23.05 7.69 13.97
CA ARG A 174 -22.98 8.90 14.79
C ARG A 174 -24.18 9.17 15.68
N ASN A 175 -25.33 8.55 15.41
CA ASN A 175 -26.55 8.73 16.19
C ASN A 175 -26.73 7.63 17.26
N GLY A 176 -25.85 6.62 17.29
CA GLY A 176 -25.92 5.50 18.22
C GLY A 176 -26.77 4.34 17.72
N ASN A 177 -27.15 4.34 16.44
CA ASN A 177 -27.89 3.24 15.82
C ASN A 177 -26.90 2.21 15.26
N LEU A 178 -27.23 0.92 15.39
CA LEU A 178 -26.57 -0.12 14.60
C LEU A 178 -27.07 -0.01 13.16
N VAL A 179 -26.16 0.25 12.22
CA VAL A 179 -26.45 0.42 10.79
C VAL A 179 -25.51 -0.42 9.93
N THR A 180 -25.94 -0.71 8.71
CA THR A 180 -25.09 -1.26 7.64
C THR A 180 -24.48 -0.15 6.79
N GLY A 181 -23.41 -0.44 6.06
CA GLY A 181 -22.73 0.54 5.19
C GLY A 181 -23.64 1.20 4.15
N ASP A 182 -24.64 0.49 3.61
CA ASP A 182 -25.61 1.02 2.66
C ASP A 182 -26.65 1.99 3.29
N GLN A 183 -26.81 1.97 4.61
CA GLN A 183 -27.70 2.87 5.35
C GLN A 183 -27.04 4.22 5.67
N VAL A 184 -25.72 4.32 5.52
CA VAL A 184 -24.98 5.58 5.69
C VAL A 184 -25.18 6.44 4.45
N ASP A 185 -25.72 7.65 4.63
CA ASP A 185 -25.96 8.57 3.52
C ASP A 185 -24.66 9.10 2.90
N TYR A 186 -24.62 9.12 1.58
CA TYR A 186 -23.68 9.89 0.76
C TYR A 186 -24.48 10.64 -0.32
N ASN A 187 -24.85 11.89 -0.01
CA ASN A 187 -25.54 12.78 -0.95
C ASN A 187 -26.84 12.17 -1.52
N GLY A 188 -27.60 11.45 -0.69
CA GLY A 188 -28.84 10.75 -1.09
C GLY A 188 -28.63 9.38 -1.72
N SER A 189 -27.40 8.87 -1.73
CA SER A 189 -27.04 7.51 -2.18
C SER A 189 -26.40 6.72 -1.03
N PRO A 190 -26.40 5.38 -1.06
CA PRO A 190 -25.73 4.58 -0.05
C PRO A 190 -24.21 4.79 -0.10
N ALA A 191 -23.57 4.93 1.07
CA ALA A 191 -22.12 5.01 1.16
C ALA A 191 -21.49 3.65 0.81
N GLY A 192 -21.93 2.59 1.48
CA GLY A 192 -21.53 1.21 1.21
C GLY A 192 -22.30 0.65 0.02
N TYR A 193 -21.61 -0.08 -0.86
CA TYR A 193 -22.25 -0.68 -2.04
C TYR A 193 -21.60 -1.98 -2.51
N THR A 194 -20.38 -2.32 -2.08
CA THR A 194 -19.69 -3.52 -2.56
C THR A 194 -20.19 -4.77 -1.86
N GLU A 195 -20.05 -5.92 -2.53
CA GLU A 195 -20.26 -7.24 -1.91
C GLU A 195 -18.94 -7.87 -1.45
N ASP A 196 -17.81 -7.39 -1.96
CA ASP A 196 -16.47 -7.86 -1.63
C ASP A 196 -15.49 -6.67 -1.52
N PRO A 197 -14.54 -6.65 -0.55
CA PRO A 197 -13.60 -5.54 -0.41
C PRO A 197 -12.75 -5.31 -1.66
N GLN A 198 -12.53 -6.33 -2.50
CA GLN A 198 -11.78 -6.19 -3.75
C GLN A 198 -12.52 -5.37 -4.81
N GLU A 199 -13.81 -5.04 -4.61
CA GLU A 199 -14.61 -4.27 -5.56
C GLU A 199 -14.51 -2.75 -5.34
N VAL A 200 -13.81 -2.30 -4.29
CA VAL A 200 -13.58 -0.88 -4.05
C VAL A 200 -12.15 -0.47 -4.39
N VAL A 201 -12.03 0.68 -5.05
CA VAL A 201 -10.77 1.41 -5.21
C VAL A 201 -10.87 2.74 -4.44
N THR A 202 -10.25 2.80 -3.27
CA THR A 202 -10.24 4.00 -2.41
C THR A 202 -9.11 4.94 -2.78
N TYR A 203 -9.38 6.25 -2.69
CA TYR A 203 -8.41 7.29 -3.07
C TYR A 203 -8.77 8.64 -2.47
N VAL A 204 -7.79 9.52 -2.35
CA VAL A 204 -7.98 10.92 -1.91
C VAL A 204 -7.40 11.94 -2.88
N SER A 205 -6.81 11.51 -3.99
CA SER A 205 -6.33 12.36 -5.09
C SER A 205 -6.16 11.52 -6.36
N LYS A 206 -6.35 12.14 -7.52
CA LYS A 206 -6.23 11.52 -8.85
C LYS A 206 -5.74 12.59 -9.85
N HIS A 207 -5.61 12.20 -11.12
CA HIS A 207 -5.15 13.09 -12.19
C HIS A 207 -6.16 14.20 -12.50
N ASP A 208 -7.45 13.91 -12.39
CA ASP A 208 -8.57 14.84 -12.50
C ASP A 208 -8.84 15.52 -11.16
N ASN A 209 -9.36 16.75 -11.21
CA ASN A 209 -9.50 17.65 -10.06
C ASN A 209 -8.14 18.08 -9.50
N GLN A 210 -8.17 18.84 -8.41
CA GLN A 210 -6.96 19.30 -7.71
C GLN A 210 -6.17 18.13 -7.11
N THR A 211 -4.85 18.31 -6.99
CA THR A 211 -4.03 17.37 -6.22
C THR A 211 -4.40 17.41 -4.73
N LEU A 212 -3.95 16.42 -3.94
CA LEU A 212 -4.18 16.42 -2.49
C LEU A 212 -3.57 17.66 -1.81
N TYR A 213 -2.39 18.11 -2.26
CA TYR A 213 -1.76 19.32 -1.72
C TYR A 213 -2.58 20.57 -2.07
N ASP A 214 -2.99 20.69 -3.32
CA ASP A 214 -3.73 21.85 -3.83
C ASP A 214 -5.12 22.00 -3.19
N ILE A 215 -5.86 20.89 -3.02
CA ILE A 215 -7.18 20.94 -2.38
C ILE A 215 -7.06 21.27 -0.89
N ASN A 216 -6.02 20.76 -0.22
CA ASN A 216 -5.71 21.11 1.16
C ASN A 216 -5.31 22.59 1.32
N ALA A 217 -4.66 23.20 0.33
CA ALA A 217 -4.35 24.63 0.36
C ALA A 217 -5.59 25.53 0.33
N TYR A 218 -6.73 25.04 -0.17
CA TYR A 218 -8.01 25.75 -0.04
C TYR A 218 -8.63 25.59 1.35
N ALA A 219 -8.64 24.36 1.87
CA ALA A 219 -9.42 23.98 3.05
C ALA A 219 -8.69 24.23 4.39
N ILE A 220 -7.38 24.00 4.46
CA ILE A 220 -6.60 24.20 5.69
C ILE A 220 -6.47 25.70 5.99
N PRO A 221 -6.69 26.16 7.24
CA PRO A 221 -6.42 27.54 7.63
C PRO A 221 -5.04 28.02 7.18
N THR A 222 -4.93 29.23 6.63
CA THR A 222 -3.66 29.72 6.07
C THR A 222 -2.55 29.87 7.12
N THR A 223 -2.91 29.99 8.40
CA THR A 223 -1.99 30.08 9.54
C THR A 223 -1.37 28.74 9.96
N THR A 224 -1.86 27.61 9.45
CA THR A 224 -1.31 26.28 9.76
C THR A 224 0.09 26.13 9.18
N LEU A 225 1.02 25.66 10.01
CA LEU A 225 2.44 25.47 9.67
C LEU A 225 2.63 24.38 8.62
N MET A 226 3.70 24.47 7.82
CA MET A 226 4.04 23.46 6.81
C MET A 226 4.16 22.05 7.41
N THR A 227 4.80 21.93 8.59
CA THR A 227 4.91 20.65 9.31
C THR A 227 3.55 20.00 9.57
N ASP A 228 2.54 20.80 9.97
CA ASP A 228 1.19 20.30 10.22
C ASP A 228 0.44 20.02 8.91
N ARG A 229 0.68 20.79 7.84
CA ARG A 229 0.12 20.52 6.50
C ARG A 229 0.58 19.18 5.96
N ILE A 230 1.86 18.84 6.13
CA ILE A 230 2.39 17.52 5.77
C ILE A 230 1.70 16.45 6.59
N ARG A 231 1.50 16.65 7.90
CA ARG A 231 0.79 15.66 8.74
C ARG A 231 -0.68 15.49 8.32
N ILE A 232 -1.37 16.57 7.94
CA ILE A 232 -2.73 16.51 7.37
C ILE A 232 -2.75 15.75 6.03
N GLN A 233 -1.77 16.00 5.15
CA GLN A 233 -1.59 15.23 3.92
C GLN A 233 -1.43 13.73 4.23
N HIS A 234 -0.56 13.39 5.20
CA HIS A 234 -0.28 12.00 5.58
C HIS A 234 -1.43 11.33 6.33
N LEU A 235 -2.24 12.06 7.09
CA LEU A 235 -3.51 11.57 7.62
C LEU A 235 -4.41 11.09 6.48
N GLY A 236 -4.62 11.92 5.46
CA GLY A 236 -5.43 11.56 4.29
C GLY A 236 -4.87 10.36 3.52
N LEU A 237 -3.55 10.29 3.35
CA LEU A 237 -2.90 9.14 2.70
C LEU A 237 -2.99 7.88 3.56
N SER A 238 -2.82 7.97 4.88
CA SER A 238 -2.87 6.82 5.78
C SER A 238 -4.27 6.20 5.89
N ILE A 239 -5.34 7.01 5.84
CA ILE A 239 -6.72 6.51 5.79
C ILE A 239 -6.93 5.64 4.54
N VAL A 240 -6.33 6.03 3.41
CA VAL A 240 -6.34 5.19 2.20
C VAL A 240 -5.45 3.96 2.42
N SER A 241 -4.19 4.15 2.82
CA SER A 241 -3.20 3.06 2.93
C SER A 241 -3.57 1.95 3.92
N LEU A 242 -4.35 2.24 4.97
CA LEU A 242 -4.61 1.32 6.07
C LEU A 242 -6.04 0.76 6.06
N GLY A 243 -6.86 1.12 5.07
CA GLY A 243 -8.18 0.51 4.86
C GLY A 243 -8.09 -0.87 4.20
N GLN A 244 -9.22 -1.55 4.12
CA GLN A 244 -9.43 -2.77 3.34
C GLN A 244 -9.74 -2.44 1.87
N GLY A 245 -9.62 -3.44 1.00
CA GLY A 245 -9.83 -3.33 -0.44
C GLY A 245 -8.62 -2.78 -1.20
N ILE A 246 -8.86 -2.17 -2.35
CA ILE A 246 -7.78 -1.67 -3.23
C ILE A 246 -7.55 -0.17 -3.02
N HIS A 247 -6.28 0.23 -3.06
CA HIS A 247 -5.87 1.62 -2.81
C HIS A 247 -5.24 2.24 -4.03
N PHE A 248 -5.57 3.50 -4.27
CA PHE A 248 -5.06 4.25 -5.40
C PHE A 248 -4.43 5.56 -4.93
N PHE A 249 -3.19 5.79 -5.38
CA PHE A 249 -2.43 7.00 -5.10
C PHE A 249 -2.12 7.72 -6.40
N HIS A 250 -2.39 9.02 -6.44
CA HIS A 250 -1.95 9.86 -7.55
C HIS A 250 -0.44 10.08 -7.46
N ALA A 251 0.28 9.84 -8.56
CA ALA A 251 1.71 10.07 -8.65
C ALA A 251 2.07 11.48 -8.14
N GLY A 252 2.98 11.51 -7.16
CA GLY A 252 3.44 12.72 -6.52
C GLY A 252 2.70 13.09 -5.21
N SER A 253 1.66 12.36 -4.80
CA SER A 253 0.96 12.64 -3.54
C SER A 253 1.86 12.46 -2.31
N ASP A 254 2.83 11.57 -2.41
CA ASP A 254 3.91 11.30 -1.46
C ASP A 254 4.93 12.43 -1.36
N MET A 255 5.03 13.28 -2.38
CA MET A 255 5.99 14.39 -2.48
C MET A 255 5.30 15.76 -2.59
N LEU A 256 4.11 15.89 -2.00
CA LEU A 256 3.35 17.14 -1.92
C LEU A 256 3.06 17.80 -3.27
N ARG A 257 2.89 16.98 -4.33
CA ARG A 257 2.70 17.48 -5.70
C ARG A 257 1.58 18.51 -5.78
N SER A 258 1.89 19.60 -6.48
CA SER A 258 0.98 20.68 -6.83
C SER A 258 0.90 20.82 -8.35
N LYS A 259 -0.27 21.24 -8.83
CA LYS A 259 -0.48 21.71 -10.21
C LYS A 259 -0.74 23.20 -10.26
N SER A 260 -0.25 23.93 -9.26
CA SER A 260 -0.51 25.36 -9.05
C SER A 260 -2.01 25.64 -8.95
N LEU A 261 -2.73 24.78 -8.22
CA LEU A 261 -4.17 24.82 -8.01
C LEU A 261 -5.04 24.51 -9.25
N ASP A 262 -4.47 23.99 -10.33
CA ASP A 262 -5.22 23.59 -11.52
C ASP A 262 -6.15 22.39 -11.23
N ARG A 263 -7.45 22.55 -11.47
CA ARG A 263 -8.42 21.46 -11.31
C ARG A 263 -8.51 20.51 -12.50
N ASP A 264 -8.08 20.90 -13.69
CA ASP A 264 -8.28 20.10 -14.90
C ASP A 264 -7.12 20.29 -15.86
N SER A 265 -6.01 19.62 -15.53
CA SER A 265 -4.72 19.87 -16.13
C SER A 265 -4.42 19.01 -17.36
N TYR A 266 -5.44 18.40 -17.97
CA TYR A 266 -5.29 17.43 -19.07
C TYR A 266 -4.46 17.96 -20.25
N ASP A 267 -4.51 19.28 -20.48
CA ASP A 267 -3.79 19.98 -21.55
C ASP A 267 -3.17 21.29 -21.01
N SER A 268 -2.66 21.23 -19.77
CA SER A 268 -1.90 22.33 -19.15
C SER A 268 -0.38 22.19 -19.35
N GLY A 269 0.05 21.19 -20.13
CA GLY A 269 1.45 20.95 -20.50
C GLY A 269 2.36 20.61 -19.31
N ASP A 270 3.66 20.47 -19.61
CA ASP A 270 4.68 20.10 -18.62
C ASP A 270 4.82 21.11 -17.49
N TRP A 271 4.55 22.39 -17.78
CA TRP A 271 4.69 23.48 -16.83
C TRP A 271 3.87 23.27 -15.56
N TYR A 272 2.58 22.94 -15.69
CA TYR A 272 1.68 22.71 -14.54
C TYR A 272 1.67 21.25 -14.07
N ASN A 273 2.06 20.28 -14.90
CA ASN A 273 1.98 18.86 -14.57
C ASN A 273 3.29 18.24 -14.06
N VAL A 274 4.31 19.06 -13.77
CA VAL A 274 5.64 18.62 -13.35
C VAL A 274 5.61 17.56 -12.25
N LEU A 275 6.52 16.59 -12.37
CA LEU A 275 6.94 15.66 -11.33
C LEU A 275 8.45 15.80 -11.21
N ASP A 276 8.92 16.49 -10.18
CA ASP A 276 10.33 16.74 -9.98
C ASP A 276 10.95 15.68 -9.05
N PHE A 277 11.64 14.71 -9.66
CA PHE A 277 12.35 13.66 -8.94
C PHE A 277 13.72 14.10 -8.39
N SER A 278 14.14 15.36 -8.58
CA SER A 278 15.24 15.94 -7.81
C SER A 278 14.81 16.36 -6.41
N TYR A 279 13.50 16.42 -6.15
CA TYR A 279 12.88 16.81 -4.88
C TYR A 279 13.22 18.26 -4.47
N GLU A 280 13.39 19.16 -5.44
CA GLU A 280 13.67 20.57 -5.20
C GLU A 280 12.39 21.43 -5.27
N GLU A 281 11.38 20.98 -6.01
CA GLU A 281 10.09 21.66 -6.13
C GLU A 281 8.89 20.71 -6.25
N THR A 282 7.68 21.21 -5.97
CA THR A 282 6.44 20.42 -6.05
C THR A 282 5.54 20.77 -7.23
N GLY A 283 5.86 21.84 -7.98
CA GLY A 283 4.96 22.47 -8.93
C GLY A 283 4.04 23.55 -8.33
N TRP A 284 4.19 23.88 -7.05
CA TRP A 284 3.50 25.02 -6.41
C TRP A 284 3.97 26.37 -6.94
N GLY A 285 3.08 27.36 -6.99
CA GLY A 285 3.45 28.75 -7.29
C GLY A 285 3.85 29.01 -8.75
N ARG A 286 3.48 28.13 -9.69
CA ARG A 286 3.83 28.26 -11.12
C ARG A 286 2.90 29.18 -11.92
N GLY A 287 2.28 30.14 -11.23
CA GLY A 287 1.31 31.09 -11.78
C GLY A 287 -0.13 30.58 -11.74
N LEU A 288 -1.06 31.46 -12.11
CA LEU A 288 -2.48 31.13 -12.16
C LEU A 288 -2.76 30.12 -13.28
N PRO A 289 -3.47 29.02 -12.99
CA PRO A 289 -3.74 27.97 -13.98
C PRO A 289 -4.75 28.44 -15.03
N ARG A 290 -4.95 27.65 -16.09
CA ARG A 290 -5.72 28.02 -17.29
C ARG A 290 -7.07 28.67 -16.97
N GLN A 291 -7.38 29.77 -17.66
CA GLN A 291 -8.56 30.59 -17.38
C GLN A 291 -9.89 29.87 -17.65
N ASP A 292 -9.95 29.03 -18.69
CA ASP A 292 -11.19 28.37 -19.13
C ASP A 292 -11.76 27.41 -18.08
N THR A 293 -10.89 26.77 -17.31
CA THR A 293 -11.29 25.84 -16.24
C THR A 293 -11.21 26.46 -14.85
N ASN A 294 -10.30 27.42 -14.61
CA ASN A 294 -9.98 27.93 -13.28
C ASN A 294 -10.28 29.42 -13.06
N GLY A 295 -10.58 30.20 -14.10
CA GLY A 295 -10.64 31.65 -14.05
C GLY A 295 -11.64 32.22 -13.04
N SER A 296 -12.72 31.49 -12.76
CA SER A 296 -13.71 31.87 -11.73
C SER A 296 -13.16 31.77 -10.30
N ASN A 297 -12.08 31.02 -10.09
CA ASN A 297 -11.49 30.74 -8.78
C ASN A 297 -10.18 31.49 -8.55
N TRP A 298 -9.67 32.24 -9.54
CA TRP A 298 -8.39 32.95 -9.45
C TRP A 298 -8.29 33.90 -8.25
N TYR A 299 -9.40 34.50 -7.83
CA TYR A 299 -9.43 35.38 -6.65
C TYR A 299 -9.11 34.64 -5.34
N LEU A 300 -9.35 33.33 -5.26
CA LEU A 300 -8.93 32.48 -4.14
C LEU A 300 -7.50 31.97 -4.31
N MET A 301 -7.07 31.76 -5.56
CA MET A 301 -5.76 31.21 -5.92
C MET A 301 -4.64 32.23 -5.75
N GLU A 302 -4.82 33.45 -6.26
CA GLU A 302 -3.79 34.49 -6.29
C GLU A 302 -3.17 34.76 -4.91
N PRO A 303 -3.94 35.02 -3.83
CA PRO A 303 -3.34 35.25 -2.51
C PRO A 303 -2.64 34.00 -1.94
N ARG A 304 -3.09 32.79 -2.29
CA ARG A 304 -2.48 31.53 -1.82
C ARG A 304 -1.17 31.24 -2.54
N LEU A 305 -1.15 31.38 -3.87
CA LEU A 305 0.06 31.18 -4.68
C LEU A 305 1.14 32.22 -4.35
N ALA A 306 0.76 33.38 -3.84
CA ALA A 306 1.69 34.41 -3.36
C ALA A 306 2.19 34.19 -1.92
N ASP A 307 1.58 33.27 -1.16
CA ASP A 307 1.97 32.99 0.23
C ASP A 307 3.16 32.02 0.28
N ALA A 308 4.32 32.53 0.68
CA ALA A 308 5.54 31.73 0.81
C ALA A 308 5.41 30.60 1.84
N ASN A 309 4.49 30.71 2.82
CA ASN A 309 4.25 29.64 3.81
C ASN A 309 3.55 28.42 3.21
N LEU A 310 3.02 28.53 1.99
CA LEU A 310 2.38 27.44 1.25
C LEU A 310 3.31 26.82 0.20
N MET A 311 4.58 27.20 0.14
CA MET A 311 5.57 26.63 -0.78
C MET A 311 6.42 25.58 -0.05
N PRO A 312 6.27 24.28 -0.34
CA PRO A 312 7.11 23.26 0.27
C PRO A 312 8.56 23.40 -0.16
N GLU A 313 9.48 23.25 0.79
CA GLU A 313 10.92 23.21 0.53
C GLU A 313 11.40 21.77 0.29
N SER A 314 12.60 21.60 -0.26
CA SER A 314 13.17 20.26 -0.53
C SER A 314 13.13 19.32 0.69
N ALA A 315 13.38 19.86 1.90
CA ALA A 315 13.31 19.08 3.14
C ALA A 315 11.89 18.55 3.41
N ASP A 316 10.85 19.34 3.14
CA ASP A 316 9.44 18.95 3.30
C ASP A 316 9.07 17.83 2.33
N ILE A 317 9.54 17.93 1.09
CA ILE A 317 9.29 16.97 0.01
C ILE A 317 9.93 15.62 0.35
N VAL A 318 11.20 15.63 0.74
CA VAL A 318 11.94 14.41 1.13
C VAL A 318 11.31 13.79 2.37
N TYR A 319 10.95 14.60 3.36
CA TYR A 319 10.29 14.14 4.58
C TYR A 319 8.95 13.46 4.27
N SER A 320 8.07 14.11 3.50
CA SER A 320 6.79 13.56 3.05
C SER A 320 6.97 12.22 2.32
N LYS A 321 7.95 12.14 1.42
CA LYS A 321 8.24 10.91 0.66
C LYS A 321 8.68 9.76 1.58
N GLU A 322 9.53 10.03 2.57
CA GLU A 322 9.94 9.00 3.54
C GLU A 322 8.78 8.54 4.44
N LEU A 323 7.93 9.46 4.91
CA LEU A 323 6.71 9.08 5.66
C LEU A 323 5.74 8.24 4.82
N PHE A 324 5.67 8.44 3.51
CA PHE A 324 4.82 7.62 2.65
C PHE A 324 5.35 6.19 2.53
N LYS A 325 6.68 6.02 2.51
CA LYS A 325 7.31 4.68 2.54
C LYS A 325 7.00 3.95 3.84
N GLU A 326 6.95 4.65 4.97
CA GLU A 326 6.53 4.07 6.25
C GLU A 326 5.11 3.50 6.16
N TRP A 327 4.16 4.19 5.51
CA TRP A 327 2.82 3.64 5.29
C TRP A 327 2.80 2.37 4.46
N MET A 328 3.62 2.29 3.41
CA MET A 328 3.72 1.08 2.61
C MET A 328 4.32 -0.08 3.41
N GLN A 329 5.35 0.19 4.22
CA GLN A 329 5.95 -0.82 5.10
C GLN A 329 4.95 -1.34 6.15
N ILE A 330 4.17 -0.45 6.77
CA ILE A 330 3.13 -0.83 7.74
C ILE A 330 2.03 -1.63 7.06
N ARG A 331 1.54 -1.19 5.91
CA ARG A 331 0.47 -1.91 5.20
C ARG A 331 0.89 -3.35 4.88
N THR A 332 2.14 -3.55 4.45
CA THR A 332 2.65 -4.87 4.07
C THR A 332 3.22 -5.67 5.24
N SER A 333 3.20 -5.15 6.47
CA SER A 333 3.77 -5.85 7.63
C SER A 333 2.89 -6.98 8.14
N THR A 334 1.60 -6.95 7.82
CA THR A 334 0.59 -7.92 8.23
C THR A 334 -0.50 -8.09 7.16
N PRO A 335 -0.95 -9.33 6.88
CA PRO A 335 -2.09 -9.57 5.99
C PRO A 335 -3.42 -9.03 6.54
N LEU A 336 -3.49 -8.65 7.82
CA LEU A 336 -4.70 -8.08 8.42
C LEU A 336 -5.14 -6.76 7.74
N PHE A 337 -4.23 -6.02 7.10
CA PHE A 337 -4.59 -4.83 6.30
C PHE A 337 -5.12 -5.14 4.89
N SER A 338 -5.08 -6.39 4.45
CA SER A 338 -5.45 -6.83 3.10
C SER A 338 -6.35 -8.07 3.14
N LEU A 339 -7.39 -8.04 3.99
CA LEU A 339 -8.39 -9.10 4.07
C LEU A 339 -9.11 -9.21 2.71
N GLU A 340 -9.06 -10.38 2.11
CA GLU A 340 -9.50 -10.57 0.73
C GLU A 340 -11.01 -10.80 0.60
N THR A 341 -11.68 -11.20 1.68
CA THR A 341 -13.09 -11.57 1.64
C THR A 341 -13.95 -10.69 2.53
N LYS A 342 -15.21 -10.51 2.14
CA LYS A 342 -16.23 -9.89 3.00
C LYS A 342 -16.30 -10.55 4.37
N GLN A 343 -16.24 -11.89 4.43
CA GLN A 343 -16.36 -12.62 5.70
C GLN A 343 -15.22 -12.25 6.66
N ASP A 344 -13.98 -12.25 6.19
CA ASP A 344 -12.83 -11.88 6.99
C ASP A 344 -12.95 -10.44 7.51
N VAL A 345 -13.40 -9.51 6.66
CA VAL A 345 -13.63 -8.12 7.10
C VAL A 345 -14.68 -8.05 8.22
N MET A 346 -15.81 -8.77 8.10
CA MET A 346 -16.87 -8.77 9.12
C MET A 346 -16.40 -9.39 10.44
N GLU A 347 -15.59 -10.43 10.40
CA GLU A 347 -15.18 -11.19 11.59
C GLU A 347 -14.01 -10.53 12.33
N ARG A 348 -13.13 -9.85 11.60
CA ARG A 348 -11.82 -9.41 12.12
C ARG A 348 -11.72 -7.92 12.33
N MET A 349 -12.58 -7.12 11.70
CA MET A 349 -12.54 -5.67 11.78
C MET A 349 -13.59 -5.14 12.76
N ALA A 350 -13.23 -4.11 13.53
CA ALA A 350 -14.19 -3.36 14.33
C ALA A 350 -13.81 -1.87 14.39
N PHE A 351 -14.81 -1.02 14.63
CA PHE A 351 -14.60 0.39 14.90
C PHE A 351 -14.91 0.73 16.35
N HIS A 352 -14.01 1.51 16.95
CA HIS A 352 -14.16 2.10 18.28
C HIS A 352 -14.31 3.62 18.14
N ASN A 353 -14.62 4.30 19.26
CA ASN A 353 -14.97 5.72 19.24
C ASN A 353 -16.14 6.00 18.26
N THR A 354 -17.28 5.36 18.50
CA THR A 354 -18.52 5.46 17.70
C THR A 354 -19.67 6.01 18.54
N GLY A 355 -20.83 6.25 17.94
CA GLY A 355 -22.00 6.78 18.63
C GLY A 355 -21.98 8.31 18.83
N PRO A 356 -23.01 8.87 19.49
CA PRO A 356 -23.19 10.31 19.64
C PRO A 356 -22.16 10.97 20.58
N ASP A 357 -21.57 10.18 21.47
CA ASP A 357 -20.58 10.63 22.46
C ASP A 357 -19.13 10.44 21.98
N GLN A 358 -18.92 10.01 20.73
CA GLN A 358 -17.58 9.85 20.16
C GLN A 358 -16.80 11.17 20.19
N VAL A 359 -15.49 11.07 20.36
CA VAL A 359 -14.55 12.19 20.18
C VAL A 359 -14.56 12.58 18.70
N PRO A 360 -15.04 13.78 18.32
CA PRO A 360 -15.11 14.17 16.91
C PRO A 360 -13.71 14.34 16.31
N GLY A 361 -13.54 13.92 15.06
CA GLY A 361 -12.24 14.00 14.36
C GLY A 361 -11.29 12.85 14.68
N VAL A 362 -11.78 11.81 15.36
CA VAL A 362 -11.00 10.63 15.70
C VAL A 362 -11.72 9.37 15.22
N ILE A 363 -11.03 8.52 14.47
CA ILE A 363 -11.49 7.18 14.10
C ILE A 363 -10.54 6.16 14.71
N VAL A 364 -11.09 5.13 15.33
CA VAL A 364 -10.31 4.01 15.86
C VAL A 364 -10.78 2.74 15.19
N MET A 365 -9.85 2.02 14.59
CA MET A 365 -10.07 0.79 13.83
C MET A 365 -9.23 -0.31 14.45
N SER A 366 -9.82 -1.46 14.75
CA SER A 366 -9.08 -2.65 15.16
C SER A 366 -9.19 -3.74 14.11
N LEU A 367 -8.11 -4.49 13.93
CA LEU A 367 -8.04 -5.72 13.15
C LEU A 367 -7.56 -6.82 14.10
N SER A 368 -8.23 -7.97 14.10
CA SER A 368 -7.95 -9.06 15.01
C SER A 368 -7.68 -10.35 14.25
N ASP A 369 -6.58 -11.02 14.61
CA ASP A 369 -6.34 -12.40 14.23
C ASP A 369 -6.86 -13.41 15.27
N MET A 370 -7.20 -12.92 16.46
CA MET A 370 -7.80 -13.71 17.54
C MET A 370 -9.29 -14.01 17.31
N VAL A 371 -9.64 -14.60 16.16
CA VAL A 371 -11.00 -15.04 15.84
C VAL A 371 -11.06 -16.56 15.74
N ASP A 372 -12.27 -17.12 15.85
CA ASP A 372 -12.47 -18.55 15.61
C ASP A 372 -12.23 -18.86 14.12
N GLY A 373 -11.08 -19.43 13.77
CA GLY A 373 -10.78 -19.69 12.37
C GLY A 373 -9.31 -19.98 12.08
N ALA A 374 -8.88 -19.66 10.86
CA ALA A 374 -7.48 -19.70 10.48
C ALA A 374 -6.72 -18.53 11.11
N ASP A 375 -5.52 -18.81 11.60
CA ASP A 375 -4.48 -17.82 11.91
C ASP A 375 -3.97 -17.26 10.58
N LEU A 376 -4.19 -15.97 10.34
CA LEU A 376 -3.79 -15.27 9.11
C LEU A 376 -2.40 -14.65 9.24
N ASP A 377 -2.01 -14.23 10.43
CA ASP A 377 -0.73 -13.60 10.73
C ASP A 377 -0.08 -14.22 11.97
N PRO A 378 0.88 -15.16 11.79
CA PRO A 378 1.57 -15.80 12.90
C PRO A 378 2.48 -14.85 13.71
N ARG A 379 2.60 -13.58 13.30
CA ARG A 379 3.42 -12.56 13.96
C ARG A 379 2.59 -11.49 14.68
N HIS A 380 1.31 -11.30 14.32
CA HIS A 380 0.48 -10.23 14.88
C HIS A 380 -0.95 -10.69 15.18
N GLU A 381 -1.27 -10.76 16.46
CA GLU A 381 -2.61 -11.18 16.92
C GLU A 381 -3.66 -10.08 16.79
N SER A 382 -3.22 -8.82 16.85
CA SER A 382 -4.11 -7.69 16.67
C SER A 382 -3.38 -6.40 16.32
N VAL A 383 -4.07 -5.57 15.55
CA VAL A 383 -3.68 -4.21 15.19
C VAL A 383 -4.76 -3.24 15.66
N VAL A 384 -4.36 -2.12 16.25
CA VAL A 384 -5.24 -0.96 16.48
C VAL A 384 -4.65 0.24 15.75
N VAL A 385 -5.47 0.88 14.92
CA VAL A 385 -5.13 2.12 14.22
C VAL A 385 -5.99 3.24 14.78
N VAL A 386 -5.35 4.32 15.22
CA VAL A 386 -6.00 5.54 15.69
C VAL A 386 -5.68 6.65 14.70
N PHE A 387 -6.69 7.14 14.00
CA PHE A 387 -6.61 8.31 13.12
C PHE A 387 -7.08 9.54 13.90
N ASN A 388 -6.15 10.28 14.51
CA ASN A 388 -6.44 11.53 15.19
C ASN A 388 -6.24 12.72 14.24
N ALA A 389 -7.32 13.23 13.65
CA ALA A 389 -7.25 14.40 12.78
C ALA A 389 -7.21 15.74 13.53
N THR A 390 -7.55 15.73 14.82
CA THR A 390 -7.68 16.94 15.65
C THR A 390 -6.34 17.65 15.85
N ASP A 391 -6.39 18.92 16.20
CA ASP A 391 -5.22 19.74 16.56
C ASP A 391 -4.79 19.56 18.03
N GLU A 392 -5.41 18.62 18.75
CA GLU A 392 -5.08 18.25 20.13
C GLU A 392 -4.70 16.77 20.26
N ALA A 393 -3.90 16.44 21.27
CA ALA A 393 -3.66 15.04 21.63
C ALA A 393 -4.95 14.41 22.20
N GLN A 394 -5.18 13.14 21.87
CA GLN A 394 -6.40 12.42 22.28
C GLN A 394 -6.02 11.16 23.05
N SER A 395 -6.81 10.85 24.08
CA SER A 395 -6.70 9.64 24.90
C SER A 395 -8.00 8.85 24.77
N LEU A 396 -7.90 7.59 24.32
CA LEU A 396 -9.06 6.75 24.02
C LEU A 396 -8.93 5.41 24.72
N THR A 397 -9.92 5.05 25.52
CA THR A 397 -9.94 3.76 26.21
C THR A 397 -10.78 2.74 25.43
N ILE A 398 -10.20 1.57 25.16
CA ILE A 398 -10.88 0.41 24.59
C ILE A 398 -10.83 -0.71 25.64
N THR A 399 -11.95 -1.01 26.27
CA THR A 399 -11.99 -1.88 27.46
C THR A 399 -11.55 -3.31 27.14
N GLU A 400 -11.85 -3.76 25.93
CA GLU A 400 -11.51 -5.05 25.37
C GLU A 400 -9.99 -5.26 25.23
N THR A 401 -9.21 -4.17 25.22
CA THR A 401 -7.74 -4.21 25.11
C THR A 401 -7.01 -4.24 26.46
N VAL A 402 -7.73 -4.17 27.58
CA VAL A 402 -7.11 -4.22 28.92
C VAL A 402 -6.33 -5.51 29.10
N GLY A 403 -5.07 -5.39 29.51
CA GLY A 403 -4.16 -6.52 29.71
C GLY A 403 -3.47 -7.01 28.44
N MET A 404 -3.79 -6.46 27.26
CA MET A 404 -3.11 -6.81 26.01
C MET A 404 -1.74 -6.13 25.89
N GLY A 405 -0.84 -6.73 25.13
CA GLY A 405 0.55 -6.27 24.96
C GLY A 405 0.77 -5.29 23.81
N TYR A 406 -0.15 -4.35 23.55
CA TYR A 406 0.02 -3.43 22.42
C TYR A 406 1.28 -2.55 22.59
N VAL A 407 2.02 -2.44 21.50
CA VAL A 407 3.14 -1.51 21.34
C VAL A 407 2.95 -0.70 20.07
N LEU A 408 3.50 0.52 20.03
CA LEU A 408 3.56 1.30 18.79
C LEU A 408 4.26 0.47 17.70
N HIS A 409 3.79 0.51 16.46
CA HIS A 409 4.37 -0.27 15.37
C HIS A 409 5.88 0.05 15.21
N PRO A 410 6.79 -0.93 15.01
CA PRO A 410 8.23 -0.70 14.95
C PRO A 410 8.67 0.36 13.93
N VAL A 411 8.01 0.40 12.76
CA VAL A 411 8.21 1.47 11.76
C VAL A 411 7.96 2.85 12.35
N GLN A 412 6.91 3.01 13.17
CA GLN A 412 6.58 4.29 13.79
C GLN A 412 7.46 4.61 15.00
N GLN A 413 7.93 3.60 15.74
CA GLN A 413 8.95 3.78 16.78
C GLN A 413 10.27 4.33 16.21
N ALA A 414 10.62 3.96 14.98
CA ALA A 414 11.80 4.41 14.26
C ALA A 414 11.51 5.53 13.23
N SER A 415 10.30 6.09 13.22
CA SER A 415 9.86 7.05 12.19
C SER A 415 10.67 8.33 12.21
N LEU A 416 10.78 8.99 11.05
CA LEU A 416 11.29 10.36 10.98
C LEU A 416 10.34 11.36 11.66
N ASP A 417 9.05 11.06 11.76
CA ASP A 417 8.08 11.85 12.52
C ASP A 417 8.25 11.60 14.03
N THR A 418 9.04 12.44 14.68
CA THR A 418 9.21 12.36 16.14
C THR A 418 7.93 12.59 16.93
N VAL A 419 6.87 13.15 16.32
CA VAL A 419 5.57 13.32 16.98
C VAL A 419 4.91 11.96 17.19
N VAL A 420 4.85 11.08 16.17
CA VAL A 420 4.19 9.77 16.32
C VAL A 420 4.90 8.85 17.30
N GLN A 421 6.22 9.02 17.49
CA GLN A 421 6.98 8.28 18.51
C GLN A 421 6.47 8.53 19.95
N GLY A 422 5.76 9.64 20.18
CA GLY A 422 5.12 9.96 21.45
C GLY A 422 3.79 9.23 21.69
N ALA A 423 3.28 8.45 20.73
CA ALA A 423 2.05 7.69 20.91
C ALA A 423 2.29 6.47 21.81
N THR A 424 1.40 6.26 22.78
CA THR A 424 1.56 5.22 23.82
C THR A 424 0.30 4.43 24.05
N PHE A 425 0.46 3.24 24.62
CA PHE A 425 -0.63 2.41 25.12
C PHE A 425 -0.39 2.05 26.58
N ASP A 426 -1.41 2.24 27.42
CA ASP A 426 -1.42 1.80 28.82
C ASP A 426 -2.18 0.47 28.95
N THR A 427 -1.42 -0.62 29.11
CA THR A 427 -1.94 -1.98 29.32
C THR A 427 -2.91 -2.11 30.48
N ALA A 428 -2.75 -1.33 31.55
CA ALA A 428 -3.60 -1.47 32.74
C ALA A 428 -5.00 -0.90 32.53
N SER A 429 -5.11 0.19 31.76
CA SER A 429 -6.38 0.87 31.50
C SER A 429 -6.96 0.57 30.12
N GLY A 430 -6.18 0.03 29.18
CA GLY A 430 -6.59 -0.13 27.78
C GLY A 430 -6.65 1.20 27.04
N THR A 431 -5.81 2.18 27.42
CA THR A 431 -5.87 3.55 26.90
C THR A 431 -4.77 3.79 25.86
N PHE A 432 -5.17 4.31 24.70
CA PHE A 432 -4.29 4.76 23.63
C PHE A 432 -4.16 6.28 23.68
N ASP A 433 -2.94 6.79 23.84
CA ASP A 433 -2.63 8.22 23.79
C ASP A 433 -1.98 8.54 22.45
N VAL A 434 -2.60 9.44 21.69
CA VAL A 434 -2.20 9.74 20.30
C VAL A 434 -2.11 11.25 20.10
N PRO A 435 -0.92 11.78 19.71
CA PRO A 435 -0.74 13.22 19.50
C PRO A 435 -1.67 13.79 18.43
N ALA A 436 -1.85 15.12 18.46
CA ALA A 436 -2.58 15.88 17.43
C ALA A 436 -2.16 15.48 16.02
N ARG A 437 -3.07 15.50 15.05
CA ARG A 437 -2.83 15.29 13.61
C ARG A 437 -2.05 14.00 13.26
N THR A 438 -2.25 12.92 13.99
CA THR A 438 -1.43 11.69 13.92
C THR A 438 -2.28 10.48 13.57
N THR A 439 -1.76 9.63 12.67
CA THR A 439 -2.18 8.23 12.57
C THR A 439 -1.19 7.36 13.32
N ALA A 440 -1.62 6.72 14.39
CA ALA A 440 -0.81 5.79 15.17
C ALA A 440 -1.30 4.35 14.99
N VAL A 441 -0.37 3.43 14.75
CA VAL A 441 -0.63 2.00 14.57
C VAL A 441 0.02 1.26 15.72
N PHE A 442 -0.77 0.50 16.45
CA PHE A 442 -0.34 -0.34 17.56
C PHE A 442 -0.54 -1.80 17.19
N ILE A 443 0.39 -2.65 17.59
CA ILE A 443 0.35 -4.09 17.32
C ILE A 443 0.52 -4.89 18.61
N VAL A 444 -0.15 -6.03 18.69
CA VAL A 444 0.21 -7.11 19.61
C VAL A 444 1.09 -8.06 18.82
N GLN A 445 2.38 -8.05 19.13
CA GLN A 445 3.36 -8.89 18.46
C GLN A 445 3.54 -10.19 19.23
N GLU A 446 3.34 -11.33 18.55
CA GLU A 446 3.67 -12.63 19.13
C GLU A 446 5.17 -12.92 19.01
N PRO A 447 5.78 -13.68 19.93
CA PRO A 447 7.17 -14.08 19.80
C PRO A 447 7.38 -15.01 18.58
N TYR A 448 8.11 -14.55 17.57
CA TYR A 448 8.42 -15.32 16.36
C TYR A 448 9.93 -15.44 16.13
N ALA A 449 10.38 -16.54 15.54
CA ALA A 449 11.75 -16.65 15.05
C ALA A 449 11.78 -16.13 13.60
N GLU A 450 12.88 -15.52 13.17
CA GLU A 450 13.02 -15.05 11.77
C GLU A 450 14.39 -15.47 11.25
N LEU A 451 14.42 -16.09 10.08
CA LEU A 451 15.63 -16.66 9.49
C LEU A 451 16.20 -15.75 8.40
N VAL A 452 17.46 -15.35 8.52
CA VAL A 452 18.22 -14.71 7.42
C VAL A 452 19.51 -15.49 7.18
N VAL A 453 19.76 -15.87 5.91
CA VAL A 453 20.96 -16.61 5.51
C VAL A 453 21.83 -15.74 4.60
N THR A 454 23.13 -15.66 4.89
CA THR A 454 24.08 -14.92 4.07
C THR A 454 25.38 -15.69 3.81
N GLU A 455 26.00 -15.45 2.67
CA GLU A 455 27.37 -15.88 2.34
C GLU A 455 28.23 -14.65 2.08
N SER A 456 29.29 -14.45 2.87
CA SER A 456 30.15 -13.26 2.77
C SER A 456 29.39 -11.92 2.76
N GLY A 457 28.25 -11.85 3.47
CA GLY A 457 27.38 -10.67 3.55
C GLY A 457 26.35 -10.52 2.43
N THR A 458 26.34 -11.43 1.45
CA THR A 458 25.34 -11.47 0.37
C THR A 458 24.18 -12.38 0.78
N MET A 459 22.94 -11.96 0.52
CA MET A 459 21.73 -12.74 0.83
C MET A 459 21.72 -14.07 0.05
N VAL A 460 21.35 -15.16 0.74
CA VAL A 460 21.00 -16.43 0.11
C VAL A 460 19.48 -16.58 0.19
N GLU A 461 18.82 -16.68 -0.96
CA GLU A 461 17.37 -16.81 -1.09
C GLU A 461 16.95 -18.29 -1.16
N ASN A 462 15.97 -18.66 -0.33
CA ASN A 462 15.43 -20.02 -0.22
C ASN A 462 14.87 -20.51 -1.57
N GLY A 463 15.33 -21.67 -2.04
CA GLY A 463 14.88 -22.32 -3.27
C GLY A 463 15.28 -21.61 -4.57
N VAL A 464 16.02 -20.51 -4.48
CA VAL A 464 16.36 -19.64 -5.63
C VAL A 464 17.86 -19.52 -5.83
N SER A 465 18.62 -19.35 -4.76
CA SER A 465 20.05 -19.08 -4.86
C SER A 465 20.86 -20.31 -5.28
N ALA A 466 21.86 -20.08 -6.14
CA ALA A 466 22.90 -21.04 -6.51
C ALA A 466 24.27 -20.40 -6.25
N ILE A 467 25.07 -21.01 -5.36
CA ILE A 467 26.33 -20.45 -4.88
C ILE A 467 27.51 -21.17 -5.54
N ASP A 468 28.31 -20.41 -6.31
CA ASP A 468 29.48 -20.93 -7.02
C ASP A 468 30.74 -20.92 -6.13
N PHE A 469 31.35 -22.09 -5.95
CA PHE A 469 32.63 -22.32 -5.28
C PHE A 469 33.83 -22.08 -6.20
N MET A 470 33.59 -21.73 -7.46
CA MET A 470 34.58 -21.52 -8.51
C MET A 470 35.34 -22.81 -8.82
N SER A 471 36.47 -22.68 -9.53
CA SER A 471 37.35 -23.80 -9.84
C SER A 471 38.45 -24.00 -8.80
N THR A 472 38.75 -25.25 -8.49
CA THR A 472 39.86 -25.68 -7.62
C THR A 472 40.61 -26.87 -8.23
N THR A 473 41.78 -27.21 -7.70
CA THR A 473 42.52 -28.41 -8.15
C THR A 473 42.16 -29.63 -7.33
N VAL A 474 42.28 -30.82 -7.91
CA VAL A 474 42.05 -32.11 -7.22
C VAL A 474 42.81 -32.14 -5.88
N GLY A 475 42.09 -32.41 -4.79
CA GLY A 475 42.64 -32.45 -3.42
C GLY A 475 42.86 -31.08 -2.76
N THR A 476 42.47 -29.98 -3.40
CA THR A 476 42.50 -28.63 -2.82
C THR A 476 41.09 -28.22 -2.39
N GLN A 477 40.87 -28.14 -1.08
CA GLN A 477 39.58 -27.78 -0.49
C GLN A 477 39.22 -26.31 -0.72
N VAL A 478 37.98 -26.05 -1.10
CA VAL A 478 37.37 -24.71 -1.06
C VAL A 478 36.26 -24.70 -0.03
N VAL A 479 36.32 -23.73 0.89
CA VAL A 479 35.36 -23.60 1.99
C VAL A 479 34.62 -22.29 1.86
N LYS A 480 33.28 -22.32 1.88
CA LYS A 480 32.45 -21.13 2.08
C LYS A 480 31.74 -21.22 3.43
N THR A 481 31.65 -20.07 4.10
CA THR A 481 30.97 -19.94 5.39
C THR A 481 29.64 -19.25 5.19
N PHE A 482 28.59 -19.88 5.69
CA PHE A 482 27.23 -19.35 5.68
C PHE A 482 26.88 -18.88 7.08
N THR A 483 26.31 -17.69 7.19
CA THR A 483 25.82 -17.12 8.44
C THR A 483 24.31 -17.20 8.47
N VAL A 484 23.78 -17.81 9.52
CA VAL A 484 22.36 -17.91 9.82
C VAL A 484 22.06 -16.99 10.98
N SER A 485 21.35 -15.90 10.71
CA SER A 485 20.98 -14.87 11.69
C SER A 485 19.53 -15.05 12.12
N ASN A 486 19.27 -14.90 13.42
CA ASN A 486 17.92 -14.78 13.95
C ASN A 486 17.57 -13.29 14.11
N THR A 487 16.73 -12.77 13.22
CA THR A 487 16.25 -11.38 13.27
C THR A 487 14.89 -11.24 13.94
N GLY A 488 14.35 -12.34 14.49
CA GLY A 488 13.05 -12.39 15.17
C GLY A 488 13.16 -12.12 16.67
N THR A 489 12.06 -12.33 17.38
CA THR A 489 11.88 -12.05 18.82
C THR A 489 11.86 -13.32 19.69
N SER A 490 11.78 -14.52 19.10
CA SER A 490 11.88 -15.82 19.76
C SER A 490 13.07 -16.64 19.26
N VAL A 491 13.34 -17.79 19.89
CA VAL A 491 14.50 -18.64 19.54
C VAL A 491 14.28 -19.31 18.18
N LEU A 492 15.22 -19.09 17.25
CA LEU A 492 15.30 -19.78 15.97
C LEU A 492 15.96 -21.14 16.19
N ASN A 493 15.19 -22.20 16.01
CA ASN A 493 15.62 -23.58 16.07
C ASN A 493 15.93 -24.06 14.65
N LEU A 494 17.10 -24.68 14.48
CA LEU A 494 17.62 -25.23 13.25
C LEU A 494 17.86 -26.72 13.43
N SER A 495 17.57 -27.54 12.42
CA SER A 495 17.79 -28.99 12.47
C SER A 495 17.98 -29.56 11.08
N ASP A 496 18.40 -30.81 11.00
CA ASP A 496 18.47 -31.57 9.75
C ASP A 496 19.25 -30.87 8.61
N LEU A 497 20.35 -30.18 8.95
CA LEU A 497 21.25 -29.65 7.90
C LEU A 497 21.91 -30.79 7.14
N THR A 498 21.65 -30.83 5.84
CA THR A 498 22.10 -31.84 4.91
C THR A 498 22.68 -31.20 3.65
N VAL A 499 23.58 -31.94 3.00
CA VAL A 499 24.13 -31.62 1.69
C VAL A 499 23.91 -32.85 0.82
N THR A 500 23.10 -32.72 -0.22
CA THR A 500 22.73 -33.84 -1.11
C THR A 500 23.33 -33.60 -2.49
N GLY A 501 24.31 -34.42 -2.86
CA GLY A 501 25.10 -34.30 -4.09
C GLY A 501 26.52 -34.83 -3.87
N ASP A 502 27.31 -34.94 -4.95
CA ASP A 502 28.69 -35.43 -4.88
C ASP A 502 29.68 -34.25 -4.78
N GLY A 503 30.85 -34.48 -4.19
CA GLY A 503 31.95 -33.50 -4.12
C GLY A 503 31.80 -32.40 -3.06
N PHE A 504 30.62 -32.26 -2.45
CA PHE A 504 30.37 -31.32 -1.35
C PHE A 504 30.16 -32.03 -0.02
N SER A 505 30.63 -31.41 1.06
CA SER A 505 30.41 -31.89 2.43
C SER A 505 30.14 -30.76 3.40
N LEU A 506 29.43 -31.08 4.48
CA LEU A 506 29.14 -30.16 5.57
C LEU A 506 30.23 -30.21 6.64
N VAL A 507 30.69 -29.04 7.07
CA VAL A 507 31.52 -28.87 8.26
C VAL A 507 30.70 -28.16 9.33
N ASP A 508 30.33 -28.97 10.34
CA ASP A 508 29.70 -28.64 11.62
C ASP A 508 28.52 -27.63 11.59
N PHE A 509 27.35 -28.07 12.04
CA PHE A 509 26.16 -27.22 12.06
C PHE A 509 26.05 -26.42 13.36
N GLY A 510 27.05 -25.58 13.62
CA GLY A 510 27.12 -24.58 14.69
C GLY A 510 26.17 -24.77 15.90
N ASN A 511 25.42 -23.71 16.23
CA ASN A 511 24.39 -23.74 17.26
C ASN A 511 23.03 -23.93 16.59
N THR A 512 22.30 -24.98 16.97
CA THR A 512 20.95 -25.26 16.45
C THR A 512 19.84 -24.47 17.15
N ALA A 513 20.17 -23.74 18.21
CA ALA A 513 19.25 -22.79 18.86
C ALA A 513 19.91 -21.40 18.84
N VAL A 514 19.38 -20.51 18.02
CA VAL A 514 19.91 -19.16 17.80
C VAL A 514 18.99 -18.16 18.50
N ALA A 515 19.52 -17.48 19.52
CA ALA A 515 18.76 -16.49 20.28
C ALA A 515 18.42 -15.24 19.43
N PRO A 516 17.35 -14.50 19.75
CA PRO A 516 17.02 -13.23 19.10
C PRO A 516 18.22 -12.29 18.97
N GLY A 517 18.42 -11.72 17.78
CA GLY A 517 19.51 -10.77 17.50
C GLY A 517 20.91 -11.39 17.43
N THR A 518 21.02 -12.73 17.42
CA THR A 518 22.29 -13.45 17.31
C THR A 518 22.36 -14.26 16.02
N ALA A 519 23.53 -14.82 15.74
CA ALA A 519 23.75 -15.64 14.55
C ALA A 519 24.54 -16.90 14.88
N THR A 520 24.41 -17.91 14.03
CA THR A 520 25.30 -19.07 13.96
C THR A 520 25.89 -19.21 12.57
N THR A 521 26.85 -20.12 12.39
CA THR A 521 27.48 -20.35 11.11
C THR A 521 27.64 -21.83 10.84
N PHE A 522 27.61 -22.21 9.57
CA PHE A 522 28.06 -23.51 9.10
C PHE A 522 28.94 -23.35 7.87
N GLN A 523 29.73 -24.37 7.56
CA GLN A 523 30.65 -24.35 6.43
C GLN A 523 30.31 -25.47 5.46
N ILE A 524 30.34 -25.15 4.17
CA ILE A 524 30.25 -26.15 3.11
C ILE A 524 31.62 -26.21 2.43
N VAL A 525 32.07 -27.43 2.15
CA VAL A 525 33.39 -27.71 1.58
C VAL A 525 33.23 -28.44 0.26
N LEU A 526 33.81 -27.88 -0.79
CA LEU A 526 34.09 -28.60 -2.03
C LEU A 526 35.44 -29.31 -1.89
N ASP A 527 35.40 -30.64 -1.90
CA ASP A 527 36.60 -31.50 -1.86
C ASP A 527 36.32 -32.76 -2.69
N ALA A 528 37.04 -32.92 -3.78
CA ALA A 528 36.87 -34.08 -4.65
C ALA A 528 38.19 -34.62 -5.18
N ASP A 529 38.25 -35.96 -5.27
CA ASP A 529 39.41 -36.72 -5.72
C ASP A 529 39.46 -36.88 -7.26
N MET A 530 38.45 -36.38 -7.97
CA MET A 530 38.35 -36.47 -9.42
C MET A 530 38.06 -35.10 -10.02
N ALA A 531 38.65 -34.85 -11.19
CA ALA A 531 38.35 -33.65 -11.95
C ALA A 531 36.97 -33.79 -12.62
N SER A 532 36.02 -32.94 -12.23
CA SER A 532 34.65 -32.89 -12.73
C SER A 532 34.01 -31.56 -12.33
N SER A 533 32.87 -31.25 -12.93
CA SER A 533 31.90 -30.32 -12.32
C SER A 533 31.11 -31.08 -11.26
N TYR A 534 30.81 -30.38 -10.16
CA TYR A 534 30.03 -30.89 -9.03
C TYR A 534 28.90 -29.92 -8.70
N ASP A 535 27.77 -30.50 -8.32
CA ASP A 535 26.58 -29.81 -7.86
C ASP A 535 26.01 -30.54 -6.64
N ALA A 536 25.47 -29.77 -5.70
CA ALA A 536 24.76 -30.29 -4.54
C ALA A 536 23.70 -29.29 -4.07
N THR A 537 22.70 -29.80 -3.37
CA THR A 537 21.70 -28.98 -2.69
C THR A 537 21.96 -29.01 -1.19
N VAL A 538 22.01 -27.83 -0.58
CA VAL A 538 22.07 -27.65 0.87
C VAL A 538 20.64 -27.47 1.39
N SER A 539 20.28 -28.17 2.47
CA SER A 539 18.93 -28.09 3.06
C SER A 539 18.95 -28.19 4.58
N PHE A 540 18.19 -27.35 5.29
CA PHE A 540 17.96 -27.49 6.73
C PHE A 540 16.54 -27.08 7.15
N VAL A 541 16.04 -27.71 8.20
CA VAL A 541 14.73 -27.43 8.81
C VAL A 541 14.86 -26.30 9.82
N HIS A 542 13.85 -25.44 9.92
CA HIS A 542 13.81 -24.32 10.85
C HIS A 542 12.38 -23.97 11.30
N ASN A 543 12.26 -23.18 12.38
CA ASN A 543 10.99 -22.58 12.82
C ASN A 543 10.88 -21.06 12.51
N GLY A 544 11.83 -20.49 11.77
CA GLY A 544 11.84 -19.06 11.42
C GLY A 544 10.81 -18.60 10.39
N ASP A 545 10.10 -19.55 9.78
CA ASP A 545 8.92 -19.39 8.92
C ASP A 545 8.43 -20.82 8.59
N ILE A 546 7.27 -21.21 9.12
CA ILE A 546 6.77 -22.59 8.99
C ILE A 546 6.30 -22.93 7.58
N THR A 547 6.07 -21.93 6.74
CA THR A 547 5.53 -22.12 5.37
C THR A 547 6.65 -22.39 4.35
N THR A 548 7.90 -22.08 4.69
CA THR A 548 9.05 -22.16 3.78
C THR A 548 10.13 -23.14 4.25
N THR A 549 9.83 -23.97 5.25
CA THR A 549 10.75 -25.01 5.73
C THR A 549 10.59 -26.32 4.92
N PRO A 550 11.69 -27.00 4.53
CA PRO A 550 13.09 -26.68 4.80
C PRO A 550 13.62 -25.52 3.93
N PHE A 551 14.60 -24.79 4.47
CA PHE A 551 15.38 -23.83 3.70
C PHE A 551 16.32 -24.60 2.77
N THR A 552 16.32 -24.29 1.48
CA THR A 552 17.14 -24.94 0.46
C THR A 552 17.89 -23.94 -0.42
N PHE A 553 19.07 -24.29 -0.91
CA PHE A 553 19.79 -23.57 -1.96
C PHE A 553 20.81 -24.49 -2.61
N ASP A 554 21.20 -24.18 -3.85
CA ASP A 554 22.15 -24.99 -4.59
C ASP A 554 23.58 -24.47 -4.43
N VAL A 555 24.55 -25.38 -4.51
CA VAL A 555 25.98 -25.08 -4.57
C VAL A 555 26.58 -25.79 -5.78
N MET A 556 27.55 -25.14 -6.42
CA MET A 556 28.23 -25.69 -7.59
C MET A 556 29.70 -25.32 -7.60
N GLY A 557 30.53 -26.09 -8.30
CA GLY A 557 31.95 -25.79 -8.48
C GLY A 557 32.63 -26.75 -9.44
N GLU A 558 33.87 -26.42 -9.83
CA GLU A 558 34.66 -27.22 -10.76
C GLU A 558 35.95 -27.69 -10.10
N VAL A 559 36.26 -28.98 -10.21
CA VAL A 559 37.56 -29.53 -9.80
C VAL A 559 38.33 -29.88 -11.06
N VAL A 560 39.53 -29.33 -11.21
CA VAL A 560 40.40 -29.55 -12.36
C VAL A 560 41.70 -30.24 -11.96
N THR A 561 42.34 -30.93 -12.90
CA THR A 561 43.68 -31.49 -12.65
C THR A 561 44.73 -30.38 -12.65
N GLU A 562 45.71 -30.45 -11.74
CA GLU A 562 46.89 -29.57 -11.74
C GLU A 562 47.53 -29.47 -13.14
N PRO A 563 47.81 -28.26 -13.66
CA PRO A 563 48.46 -28.10 -14.94
C PRO A 563 49.90 -28.64 -14.87
N VAL A 564 50.22 -29.63 -15.71
CA VAL A 564 51.59 -30.13 -15.86
C VAL A 564 52.46 -29.02 -16.45
N THR A 565 53.36 -28.46 -15.65
CA THR A 565 54.33 -27.46 -16.14
C THR A 565 55.40 -28.17 -16.97
N GLU A 566 55.25 -28.14 -18.29
CA GLU A 566 56.25 -28.71 -19.21
C GLU A 566 57.45 -27.74 -19.35
N TYR A 567 58.54 -28.01 -18.63
CA TYR A 567 59.80 -27.29 -18.82
C TYR A 567 60.42 -27.64 -20.18
N LYS A 568 60.22 -26.81 -21.20
CA LYS A 568 61.01 -26.87 -22.45
C LYS A 568 62.44 -26.35 -22.19
N THR A 569 63.38 -27.26 -21.98
CA THR A 569 64.81 -26.98 -22.06
C THR A 569 65.21 -26.68 -23.51
N PHE A 570 65.55 -25.43 -23.82
CA PHE A 570 66.20 -25.05 -25.07
C PHE A 570 67.67 -25.50 -25.05
N LEU A 571 68.03 -26.50 -25.85
CA LEU A 571 69.42 -26.80 -26.22
C LEU A 571 69.86 -25.84 -27.35
N PRO A 572 71.00 -25.13 -27.23
CA PRO A 572 71.49 -24.28 -28.31
C PRO A 572 72.11 -25.10 -29.45
N LEU A 573 71.67 -24.82 -30.68
CA LEU A 573 72.26 -25.31 -31.93
C LEU A 573 73.70 -24.79 -32.11
N VAL A 574 74.65 -25.71 -32.23
CA VAL A 574 76.02 -25.44 -32.67
C VAL A 574 76.04 -25.38 -34.20
N PHE A 575 76.32 -24.21 -34.77
CA PHE A 575 76.61 -24.07 -36.20
C PHE A 575 78.00 -24.60 -36.53
N LYS A 576 78.09 -25.52 -37.50
CA LYS A 576 79.35 -25.93 -38.15
C LYS A 576 79.50 -25.13 -39.45
N ASN A 577 80.62 -24.42 -39.59
CA ASN A 577 81.07 -23.82 -40.85
C ASN A 577 81.42 -24.89 -41.89
N ASN A 578 80.92 -24.71 -43.11
CA ASN A 578 81.64 -24.90 -44.38
C ASN A 578 80.90 -24.19 -45.50
#